data_AF-A0A817TAB1-F1
#
_entry.id   AF-A0A817TAB1-F1
#
_cell.length_a   1.000
_cell.length_b   1.000
_cell.length_c   1.000
_cell.angle_alpha   90.00
_cell.angle_beta   90.00
_cell.angle_gamma   90.00
#
_symmetry.space_group_name_H-M   'P 1'
#
loop_
_entity.id
_entity.type
_entity.pdbx_description
1 polymer ?
#
loop_
_entity_poly.entity_id
_entity_poly.type
_entity_poly.pdbx_seq_one_letter_code
_entity_poly.pdbx_strand_id
1 'polypeptide(L)' 'MITSDIRILEAHGLKVDNSSLTGESEPQIRIKDMTHENPLETKNLAFLSTFAVEGTAKGIVIRTGDH' A
#
# COMPACT_ATOMS: atom_id res chain seq x y z
N MET A 1 -2.57 1.06 -10.57
CA MET A 1 -3.71 1.35 -9.67
C MET A 1 -3.95 0.13 -8.82
N ILE A 2 -4.17 0.30 -7.52
CA ILE A 2 -4.48 -0.77 -6.59
C ILE A 2 -6.00 -0.92 -6.49
N THR A 3 -6.51 -2.14 -6.67
CA THR A 3 -7.94 -2.44 -6.83
C THR A 3 -8.61 -2.98 -5.56
N SER A 4 -7.86 -3.16 -4.49
CA SER A 4 -8.32 -3.72 -3.21
C SER A 4 -7.30 -3.38 -2.12
N ASP A 5 -7.69 -3.46 -0.84
CA ASP A 5 -6.70 -3.32 0.24
C ASP A 5 -5.89 -4.61 0.34
N ILE A 6 -4.57 -4.48 0.36
CA ILE A 6 -3.63 -5.61 0.24
C ILE A 6 -2.65 -5.59 1.41
N ARG A 7 -2.49 -6.73 2.09
CA ARG A 7 -1.38 -7.01 3.00
C ARG A 7 -0.19 -7.54 2.22
N ILE A 8 0.93 -6.83 2.28
CA ILE A 8 2.13 -7.15 1.49
C ILE A 8 2.90 -8.32 2.14
N LEU A 9 3.25 -9.31 1.31
CA LEU A 9 4.07 -10.46 1.69
C LEU A 9 5.46 -10.38 1.07
N GLU A 10 5.55 -9.85 -0.16
CA GLU A 10 6.81 -9.65 -0.90
C GLU A 10 6.76 -8.28 -1.57
N ALA A 11 7.87 -7.54 -1.57
CA ALA A 11 7.99 -6.27 -2.27
C ALA A 11 9.41 -6.08 -2.80
N HIS A 12 9.51 -5.60 -4.04
CA HIS A 12 10.76 -5.30 -4.72
C HIS A 12 10.70 -3.87 -5.24
N GLY A 13 11.25 -2.94 -4.44
CA GLY A 13 11.25 -1.51 -4.76
C GLY A 13 9.87 -0.90 -4.92
N LEU A 14 8.82 -1.49 -4.33
CA LEU A 14 7.45 -0.99 -4.47
C LEU A 14 7.34 0.38 -3.79
N LYS A 15 6.89 1.38 -4.56
CA LYS A 15 6.45 2.68 -4.05
C LYS A 15 5.01 2.96 -4.47
N VAL A 16 4.24 3.50 -3.54
CA VAL A 16 2.81 3.79 -3.74
C VAL A 16 2.53 5.25 -3.43
N ASP A 17 1.85 5.92 -4.35
CA ASP A 17 1.29 7.24 -4.16
C ASP A 17 0.02 7.16 -3.29
N ASN A 18 0.12 7.75 -2.10
CA ASN A 18 -0.91 7.78 -1.07
C ASN A 18 -1.62 9.14 -0.97
N SER A 19 -1.40 10.05 -1.93
CA SER A 19 -1.97 11.40 -1.95
C SER A 19 -3.49 11.41 -1.80
N SER A 20 -4.17 10.41 -2.37
CA SER A 20 -5.63 10.27 -2.28
C SER A 20 -6.14 9.89 -0.88
N LEU A 21 -5.30 9.34 0.01
CA LEU A 21 -5.69 8.99 1.38
C LEU A 21 -5.17 9.99 2.41
N THR A 22 -3.94 10.49 2.21
CA THR A 22 -3.19 11.23 3.23
C THR A 22 -2.94 12.69 2.85
N GLY A 23 -3.11 13.05 1.57
CA GLY A 23 -2.70 14.35 1.04
C GLY A 23 -1.18 14.50 0.80
N GLU A 24 -0.39 13.47 1.11
CA GLU A 24 1.06 13.50 0.86
C GLU A 24 1.38 13.18 -0.60
N SER A 25 2.12 14.07 -1.26
CA SER A 25 2.52 13.92 -2.67
C SER A 25 3.73 13.00 -2.87
N GLU A 26 4.46 12.66 -1.81
CA GLU A 26 5.66 11.84 -1.91
C GLU A 26 5.32 10.33 -1.94
N PRO A 27 5.81 9.56 -2.94
CA PRO A 27 5.58 8.13 -3.02
C PRO A 27 6.16 7.39 -1.80
N GLN A 28 5.31 6.58 -1.16
CA GLN A 28 5.65 5.85 0.05
C GLN A 28 6.17 4.44 -0.25
N ILE A 29 7.30 4.07 0.35
CA ILE A 29 7.90 2.73 0.20
C ILE A 29 7.02 1.69 0.89
N ARG A 30 6.86 0.55 0.23
CA ARG A 30 6.11 -0.59 0.75
C ARG A 30 6.99 -1.81 0.99
N ILE A 31 6.81 -2.48 2.13
CA ILE A 31 7.59 -3.64 2.56
C ILE A 31 6.71 -4.70 3.23
N LYS A 32 7.24 -5.90 3.48
CA LYS A 32 6.47 -6.98 4.12
C LYS A 32 6.22 -6.74 5.63
N ASP A 33 7.17 -6.09 6.30
CA ASP A 33 7.22 -6.01 7.77
C ASP A 33 6.36 -4.86 8.29
N MET A 34 5.67 -5.08 9.41
CA MET A 34 4.89 -4.03 10.08
C MET A 34 5.82 -2.96 10.65
N THR A 35 5.56 -1.69 10.32
CA THR A 35 6.41 -0.57 10.75
C THR A 35 5.70 0.37 11.71
N HIS A 36 4.37 0.29 11.81
CA HIS A 36 3.58 1.16 12.66
C HIS A 36 2.27 0.49 13.07
N GLU A 37 1.70 0.89 14.21
CA GLU A 37 0.40 0.38 14.68
C GLU A 37 -0.77 0.98 13.89
N ASN A 38 -0.67 2.25 13.48
CA ASN A 38 -1.66 2.89 12.61
C ASN A 38 -1.61 2.25 11.21
N PRO A 39 -2.71 1.65 10.71
CA PRO A 39 -2.78 1.07 9.38
C PRO A 39 -2.41 2.03 8.25
N LEU A 40 -2.72 3.32 8.39
CA LEU A 40 -2.42 4.33 7.35
C LEU A 40 -0.92 4.63 7.23
N GLU A 41 -0.16 4.40 8.30
CA GLU A 41 1.28 4.73 8.38
C GLU A 41 2.17 3.49 8.20
N THR A 42 1.65 2.29 8.44
CA THR A 42 2.44 1.08 8.23
C THR A 42 2.73 0.84 6.74
N LYS A 43 3.97 0.47 6.44
CA LYS A 43 4.45 0.27 5.06
C LYS A 43 3.99 -1.04 4.43
N ASN A 44 3.26 -1.84 5.19
CA ASN A 44 2.99 -3.23 4.88
C ASN A 44 1.56 -3.49 4.39
N LEU A 45 0.84 -2.39 4.15
CA LEU A 45 -0.47 -2.31 3.54
C LEU A 45 -0.39 -1.46 2.27
N ALA A 46 -1.21 -1.79 1.28
CA ALA A 46 -1.46 -0.97 0.10
C ALA A 46 -2.97 -0.84 -0.08
N PHE A 47 -3.47 0.37 -0.36
CA PHE A 47 -4.90 0.69 -0.24
C PHE A 47 -5.59 0.85 -1.59
N LEU A 48 -6.87 0.54 -1.63
CA LEU A 48 -7.74 0.84 -2.77
C LEU A 48 -7.60 2.32 -3.18
N SER A 49 -7.68 2.58 -4.50
CA SER A 49 -7.59 3.94 -5.08
C SER A 49 -6.23 4.63 -4.96
N THR A 50 -5.18 3.91 -4.54
CA THR A 50 -3.79 4.37 -4.63
C THR A 50 -3.10 3.85 -5.89
N PHE A 51 -1.94 4.44 -6.22
CA PHE A 51 -1.19 4.09 -7.42
C PHE A 51 0.20 3.57 -7.08
N ALA A 52 0.53 2.35 -7.51
CA ALA A 52 1.91 1.89 -7.56
C ALA A 52 2.67 2.71 -8.61
N VAL A 53 3.67 3.47 -8.15
CA VAL A 53 4.50 4.37 -8.97
C VAL A 53 5.64 3.59 -9.61
N GLU A 54 6.24 2.67 -8.85
CA GLU A 54 7.31 1.79 -9.32
C GLU A 54 7.39 0.51 -8.49
N GLY A 55 8.16 -0.46 -8.99
CA GLY A 55 8.42 -1.73 -8.32
C GLY A 55 7.30 -2.76 -8.47
N THR A 56 7.47 -3.88 -7.79
CA THR A 56 6.50 -4.98 -7.78
C THR A 56 6.28 -5.50 -6.38
N ALA A 57 5.12 -6.09 -6.13
CA ALA A 57 4.81 -6.75 -4.87
C ALA A 57 3.85 -7.90 -5.07
N LYS A 58 3.84 -8.81 -4.10
CA LYS A 58 2.78 -9.80 -3.91
C LYS A 58 2.19 -9.62 -2.53
N GLY A 59 0.88 -9.81 -2.44
CA GLY A 59 0.16 -9.68 -1.19
C GLY A 59 -1.16 -10.42 -1.22
N ILE A 60 -1.79 -10.48 -0.05
CA ILE A 60 -3.12 -11.05 0.14
C ILE A 60 -4.11 -9.89 0.21
N VAL A 61 -5.19 -9.99 -0.55
CA VAL A 61 -6.32 -9.07 -0.43
C VAL A 61 -6.95 -9.26 0.94
N ILE A 62 -7.05 -8.16 1.70
CA ILE A 62 -7.65 -8.15 3.04
C ILE A 62 -9.03 -7.48 3.07
N ARG A 63 -9.31 -6.57 2.12
CA ARG A 63 -10.62 -5.90 1.96
C ARG A 63 -10.89 -5.56 0.50
N THR A 64 -12.16 -5.50 0.12
CA THR A 64 -12.59 -5.26 -1.26
C THR A 64 -13.79 -4.33 -1.28
N GLY A 65 -13.72 -3.20 -2.00
CA GLY A 65 -14.88 -2.35 -2.27
C GLY A 65 -15.69 -2.03 -1.01
N ASP A 66 -17.00 -2.20 -1.07
CA ASP A 66 -17.92 -1.79 0.00
C ASP A 66 -17.77 -2.54 1.35
N HIS A 67 -16.77 -3.42 1.50
CA HIS A 67 -16.26 -3.87 2.80
C HIS A 67 -14.74 -3.98 2.86
#